data_AF-A0A966KF78-F1
#
_entry.id   AF-A0A966KF78-F1
#
_cell.length_a   1.000
_cell.length_b   1.000
_cell.length_c   1.000
_cell.angle_alpha   90.00
_cell.angle_beta   90.00
_cell.angle_gamma   90.00
#
_symmetry.space_group_name_H-M   'P 1'
#
loop_
_entity.id
_entity.type
_entity.pdbx_description
1 polymer ?
#
loop_
_entity_poly.entity_id
_entity_poly.type
_entity_poly.pdbx_seq_one_letter_code
_entity_poly.pdbx_strand_id
1 'polypeptide(L)'
;MCADFLDKVYKAEYKDPRDLYRDWADTYDNELAHNEYTTPIRTAKALTKFVSNKSTSILDFGCGTGLSAEALISCGFSTIDGIDISNEMI
;
A
#
# COMPACT_ATOMS: atom_id res chain seq x y z
N MET A 1 -17.63 -9.39 -6.05
CA MET A 1 -17.11 -10.60 -5.39
C MET A 1 -15.60 -10.53 -5.56
N CYS A 2 -14.85 -10.38 -4.47
CA CYS A 2 -13.41 -10.05 -4.44
C CYS A 2 -12.47 -11.19 -4.92
N ALA A 3 -13.01 -12.20 -5.63
CA ALA A 3 -12.31 -13.42 -6.00
C ALA A 3 -11.59 -13.34 -7.35
N ASP A 4 -11.98 -12.42 -8.24
CA ASP A 4 -11.54 -12.48 -9.64
C ASP A 4 -10.12 -11.93 -9.87
N PHE A 5 -9.58 -11.08 -8.99
CA PHE A 5 -8.26 -10.47 -9.18
C PHE A 5 -7.11 -11.36 -8.73
N LEU A 6 -7.13 -11.83 -7.46
CA LEU A 6 -6.08 -12.72 -6.95
C LEU A 6 -6.01 -13.98 -7.82
N ASP A 7 -7.15 -14.49 -8.28
CA ASP A 7 -7.19 -15.59 -9.22
C ASP A 7 -6.47 -15.27 -10.54
N LYS A 8 -6.59 -14.06 -11.08
CA LYS A 8 -5.85 -13.66 -12.30
C LYS A 8 -4.35 -13.53 -12.03
N VAL A 9 -3.94 -12.94 -10.90
CA VAL A 9 -2.50 -12.85 -10.52
C VAL A 9 -1.89 -14.24 -10.36
N TYR A 10 -2.58 -15.14 -9.69
CA TYR A 10 -2.08 -16.49 -9.42
C TYR A 10 -2.24 -17.45 -10.62
N LYS A 11 -3.11 -17.16 -11.59
CA LYS A 11 -3.34 -18.01 -12.79
C LYS A 11 -2.68 -17.50 -14.07
N ALA A 12 -2.27 -16.23 -14.15
CA ALA A 12 -1.74 -15.68 -15.38
C ALA A 12 -0.22 -15.89 -15.51
N GLU A 13 0.21 -16.42 -16.65
CA GLU A 13 1.61 -16.41 -17.07
C GLU A 13 1.93 -15.07 -17.76
N TYR A 14 2.21 -14.04 -16.97
CA TYR A 14 2.74 -12.79 -17.51
C TYR A 14 4.26 -12.90 -17.71
N LYS A 15 4.76 -12.44 -18.87
CA LYS A 15 6.21 -12.32 -19.11
C LYS A 15 6.85 -11.22 -18.27
N ASP A 16 6.07 -10.18 -17.92
CA ASP A 16 6.48 -9.09 -17.06
C ASP A 16 5.33 -8.72 -16.10
N PRO A 17 5.51 -8.87 -14.77
CA PRO A 17 4.47 -8.52 -13.80
C PRO A 17 4.09 -7.03 -13.82
N ARG A 18 4.94 -6.14 -14.36
CA ARG A 18 4.69 -4.69 -14.39
C ARG A 18 3.52 -4.29 -15.30
N ASP A 19 3.30 -5.03 -16.40
CA ASP A 19 2.19 -4.75 -17.33
C ASP A 19 0.82 -4.95 -16.65
N LEU A 20 0.72 -5.94 -15.75
CA LEU A 20 -0.49 -6.18 -14.94
C LEU A 20 -0.75 -5.06 -13.94
N TYR A 21 0.31 -4.50 -13.33
CA TYR A 21 0.18 -3.39 -12.38
C TYR A 21 -0.23 -2.09 -13.08
N ARG A 22 0.36 -1.78 -14.24
CA ARG A 22 0.03 -0.59 -15.04
C ARG A 22 -1.45 -0.55 -15.44
N ASP A 23 -1.95 -1.63 -16.02
CA ASP A 23 -3.31 -1.68 -16.58
C ASP A 23 -4.40 -1.64 -15.49
N TRP A 24 -4.02 -1.78 -14.21
CA TRP A 24 -4.95 -1.89 -13.09
C TRP A 24 -4.77 -0.82 -12.00
N ALA A 25 -3.73 0.03 -12.09
CA ALA A 25 -3.46 1.12 -11.16
C ALA A 25 -4.68 2.03 -10.95
N ASP A 26 -5.41 2.36 -12.03
CA ASP A 26 -6.59 3.24 -12.01
C ASP A 26 -7.79 2.67 -11.23
N THR A 27 -7.90 1.34 -11.10
CA THR A 27 -9.00 0.67 -10.40
C THR A 27 -8.62 0.09 -9.04
N TYR A 28 -7.32 -0.06 -8.79
CA TYR A 28 -6.76 -0.64 -7.56
C TYR A 28 -7.20 0.11 -6.30
N ASP A 29 -7.01 1.43 -6.28
CA ASP A 29 -7.35 2.25 -5.11
C ASP A 29 -8.86 2.27 -4.83
N ASN A 30 -9.68 2.28 -5.89
CA ASN A 30 -11.13 2.24 -5.77
C ASN A 30 -11.64 0.90 -5.24
N GLU A 31 -11.04 -0.22 -5.67
CA GLU A 31 -11.37 -1.55 -5.15
C GLU A 31 -10.90 -1.73 -3.70
N LEU A 32 -9.73 -1.20 -3.33
CA LEU A 32 -9.24 -1.23 -1.94
C LEU A 32 -10.11 -0.40 -1.00
N ALA A 33 -10.53 0.79 -1.43
CA ALA A 33 -11.43 1.64 -0.66
C ALA A 33 -12.80 0.96 -0.43
N HIS A 34 -13.36 0.30 -1.46
CA HIS A 34 -14.64 -0.40 -1.35
C HIS A 34 -14.60 -1.64 -0.43
N ASN A 35 -13.43 -2.27 -0.29
CA ASN A 35 -13.25 -3.48 0.51
C ASN A 35 -12.81 -3.20 1.97
N GLU A 36 -12.90 -1.96 2.44
CA GLU A 36 -12.41 -1.54 3.76
C GLU A 36 -10.96 -2.00 3.99
N TYR A 37 -10.06 -1.69 3.05
CA TYR A 37 -8.65 -2.04 3.17
C TYR A 37 -8.04 -1.39 4.41
N THR A 38 -8.10 -2.14 5.52
CA THR A 38 -7.80 -1.67 6.87
C THR A 38 -6.37 -2.01 7.30
N THR A 39 -5.62 -2.70 6.44
CA THR A 39 -4.22 -3.06 6.69
C THR A 39 -3.36 -1.83 7.02
N PRO A 40 -3.40 -0.71 6.27
CA PRO A 40 -2.59 0.47 6.58
C PRO A 40 -2.80 0.97 8.02
N ILE A 41 -4.06 1.20 8.41
CA ILE A 41 -4.40 1.74 9.73
C ILE A 41 -4.16 0.73 10.86
N ARG A 42 -4.35 -0.58 10.61
CA ARG A 42 -4.04 -1.64 11.60
C ARG A 42 -2.54 -1.72 11.85
N THR A 43 -1.73 -1.67 10.81
CA THR A 43 -0.26 -1.67 10.90
C THR A 43 0.24 -0.42 11.62
N ALA A 44 -0.25 0.77 11.24
CA ALA A 44 0.13 2.02 11.90
C ALA A 44 -0.21 1.99 13.41
N LYS A 45 -1.41 1.53 13.78
CA LYS A 45 -1.82 1.35 15.19
C LYS A 45 -1.01 0.29 15.93
N ALA A 46 -0.57 -0.77 15.27
CA ALA A 46 0.30 -1.76 15.90
C ALA A 46 1.68 -1.14 16.19
N LEU A 47 2.23 -0.37 15.24
CA LEU A 47 3.53 0.28 15.37
C LEU A 47 3.57 1.26 16.56
N THR A 48 2.48 1.98 16.84
CA THR A 48 2.43 2.92 17.98
C THR A 48 2.65 2.26 19.35
N LYS A 49 2.43 0.95 19.46
CA LYS A 49 2.69 0.17 20.69
C LYS A 49 4.18 -0.05 20.96
N PHE A 50 5.00 0.05 19.92
CA PHE A 50 6.44 -0.23 19.99
C PHE A 50 7.30 1.00 19.74
N VAL A 51 6.78 1.99 19.00
CA VAL A 51 7.48 3.24 18.69
C VAL A 51 6.73 4.42 19.28
N SER A 52 7.26 4.91 20.41
CA SER A 52 6.72 6.06 21.14
C SER A 52 7.16 7.40 20.53
N ASN A 53 8.40 7.50 20.02
CA ASN A 53 8.88 8.69 19.35
C ASN A 53 8.25 8.81 17.95
N LYS A 54 7.43 9.83 17.76
CA LYS A 54 6.71 10.05 16.50
C LYS A 54 7.55 10.67 15.38
N SER A 55 8.73 11.18 15.70
CA SER A 55 9.71 11.66 14.73
C SER A 55 10.73 10.59 14.34
N THR A 56 10.53 9.33 14.76
CA THR A 56 11.35 8.22 14.25
C THR A 56 11.15 8.09 12.75
N SER A 57 12.25 8.06 12.00
CA SER A 57 12.24 7.85 10.55
C SER A 57 11.66 6.48 10.19
N ILE A 58 10.71 6.47 9.27
CA ILE A 58 10.05 5.26 8.75
C ILE A 58 10.25 5.22 7.23
N LEU A 59 10.62 4.05 6.71
CA LEU A 59 10.64 3.78 5.28
C LEU A 59 9.43 2.90 4.92
N ASP A 60 8.59 3.39 4.01
CA ASP A 60 7.49 2.66 3.39
C ASP A 60 7.94 2.12 2.04
N PHE A 61 8.30 0.83 2.01
CA PHE A 61 8.83 0.16 0.83
C PHE A 61 7.71 -0.55 0.06
N GLY A 62 7.54 -0.22 -1.21
CA GLY A 62 6.32 -0.53 -1.97
C GLY A 62 5.18 0.40 -1.56
N CYS A 63 5.47 1.71 -1.44
CA CYS A 63 4.52 2.68 -0.91
C CYS A 63 3.27 2.84 -1.78
N GLY A 64 3.33 2.43 -3.05
CA GLY A 64 2.27 2.63 -4.02
C GLY A 64 1.78 4.08 -3.97
N THR A 65 0.46 4.23 -3.94
CA THR A 65 -0.26 5.51 -3.87
C THR A 65 -0.21 6.20 -2.50
N GLY A 66 0.47 5.63 -1.50
CA GLY A 66 0.77 6.30 -0.23
C GLY A 66 -0.21 6.03 0.92
N LEU A 67 -1.18 5.12 0.77
CA LEU A 67 -2.18 4.79 1.81
C LEU A 67 -1.55 4.43 3.17
N SER A 68 -0.40 3.75 3.15
CA SER A 68 0.37 3.41 4.35
C SER A 68 0.95 4.64 5.05
N ALA A 69 1.53 5.58 4.28
CA ALA A 69 2.02 6.85 4.81
C ALA A 69 0.89 7.70 5.43
N GLU A 70 -0.27 7.80 4.78
CA GLU A 70 -1.44 8.50 5.33
C GLU A 70 -1.89 7.90 6.67
N ALA A 71 -1.94 6.57 6.76
CA ALA A 71 -2.28 5.88 8.00
C ALA A 71 -1.26 6.14 9.11
N LEU A 72 0.05 6.15 8.79
CA LEU A 72 1.12 6.48 9.73
C LEU A 72 1.01 7.92 10.25
N ILE A 73 0.74 8.88 9.35
CA ILE A 73 0.51 10.29 9.70
C ILE A 73 -0.70 10.43 10.62
N SER A 74 -1.80 9.71 10.33
CA SER A 74 -2.99 9.72 11.19
C SER A 74 -2.73 9.17 12.60
N CYS A 75 -1.70 8.33 12.77
CA CYS A 75 -1.23 7.81 14.06
C CYS A 75 -0.14 8.69 14.71
N GLY A 76 0.15 9.85 14.11
CA GLY A 76 1.02 10.90 14.63
C GLY A 76 2.47 10.84 14.16
N PHE A 77 2.87 9.86 13.34
CA PHE A 77 4.23 9.81 12.79
C PHE A 77 4.47 10.94 11.79
N SER A 78 5.67 11.52 11.79
CA SER A 78 5.96 12.75 11.03
C SER A 78 7.15 12.66 10.08
N THR A 79 7.91 11.57 10.11
CA THR A 79 9.11 11.40 9.27
C THR A 79 9.00 10.08 8.52
N ILE A 80 8.45 10.14 7.31
CA ILE A 80 8.12 8.96 6.50
C ILE A 80 8.67 9.19 5.09
N ASP A 81 9.52 8.27 4.65
CA ASP A 81 10.03 8.20 3.28
C ASP A 81 9.33 7.05 2.56
N GLY A 82 8.89 7.28 1.31
CA GLY A 82 8.27 6.27 0.47
C GLY A 82 9.17 5.91 -0.71
N ILE A 83 9.22 4.63 -1.05
CA ILE A 83 9.85 4.16 -2.29
C ILE A 83 8.98 3.09 -2.93
N ASP A 84 8.75 3.20 -4.23
CA ASP A 84 8.15 2.15 -5.05
C ASP A 84 9.02 1.91 -6.28
N ILE A 85 9.00 0.67 -6.79
CA ILE A 85 9.77 0.27 -7.97
C ILE A 85 9.01 0.65 -9.25
N SER A 86 7.69 0.83 -9.15
CA SER A 86 6.87 1.27 -10.27
C SER A 86 6.76 2.79 -10.30
N ASN A 87 7.32 3.42 -11.34
CA ASN A 87 7.15 4.86 -11.59
C ASN A 87 5.68 5.26 -11.82
N GLU A 88 4.82 4.31 -12.18
CA GLU A 88 3.40 4.56 -12.44
C GLU A 88 2.58 4.61 -11.14
N MET A 89 3.18 4.25 -10.00
CA MET A 89 2.53 4.19 -8.69
C MET A 89 2.89 5.37 -7.76
N ILE A 90 3.87 6.20 -8.12
CA ILE A 90 4.34 7.37 -7.34
C ILE A 90 3.80 8.67 -7.95
#